data_AF-A0A9D1BZ52-F1
#
_entry.id   AF-A0A9D1BZ52-F1
#
_cell.length_a   1.000
_cell.length_b   1.000
_cell.length_c   1.000
_cell.angle_alpha   90.00
_cell.angle_beta   90.00
_cell.angle_gamma   90.00
#
_symmetry.space_group_name_H-M   'P 1'
#
loop_
_entity.id
_entity.type
_entity.pdbx_description
1 polymer ?
#
loop_
_entity_poly.entity_id
_entity_poly.type
_entity_poly.pdbx_seq_one_letter_code
_entity_poly.pdbx_strand_id
1 'polypeptide(L)'
;MLILLLGTGVYLTIKLRFLPLRNLFYAFSLLWKNRKSKKEGDISPFSALMTAMAATVGTGNIAGVAAALFIGGPGAIFWMWITALVGMATKYSEAVLAVKYREVDDEGCHVG
;
A
#
# COMPACT_ATOMS: atom_id res chain seq x y z
N MET A 1 15.23 10.92 8.15
CA MET A 1 14.04 10.50 7.37
C MET A 1 13.68 9.04 7.58
N LEU A 2 14.58 8.07 7.37
CA LEU A 2 14.28 6.64 7.54
C LEU A 2 13.77 6.26 8.93
N ILE A 3 14.37 6.82 9.99
CA ILE A 3 13.93 6.58 11.38
C ILE A 3 12.51 7.11 11.60
N LEU A 4 12.16 8.26 11.02
CA LEU A 4 10.81 8.80 11.13
C LEU A 4 9.80 7.93 10.39
N LEU A 5 10.10 7.50 9.17
CA LEU A 5 9.21 6.65 8.36
C LEU A 5 8.99 5.26 8.99
N LEU A 6 10.07 4.62 9.44
CA LEU A 6 9.97 3.33 10.13
C LEU A 6 9.30 3.50 11.49
N GLY A 7 9.62 4.58 12.21
CA GLY A 7 9.01 4.92 13.49
C GLY A 7 7.50 5.14 13.39
N THR A 8 7.02 5.93 12.42
CA THR A 8 5.58 6.11 12.19
C THR A 8 4.92 4.84 11.73
N GLY A 9 5.55 4.05 10.85
CA GLY A 9 5.00 2.77 10.44
C GLY A 9 4.85 1.80 11.62
N VAL A 10 5.84 1.71 12.51
CA VAL A 10 5.77 0.86 13.70
C VAL A 10 4.69 1.38 14.67
N TYR A 11 4.67 2.69 14.92
CA TYR A 11 3.65 3.33 15.75
C TYR A 11 2.24 3.06 15.23
N LEU A 12 2.00 3.24 13.93
CA LEU A 12 0.72 2.98 13.28
C LEU A 12 0.40 1.48 13.33
N THR A 13 1.35 0.59 13.08
CA THR A 13 1.15 -0.86 13.16
C THR A 13 0.64 -1.28 14.55
N ILE A 14 1.24 -0.75 15.61
CA ILE A 14 0.83 -1.03 17.00
C ILE A 14 -0.54 -0.38 17.30
N LYS A 15 -0.72 0.89 16.94
CA LYS A 15 -1.97 1.64 17.18
C LYS A 15 -3.17 1.01 16.47
N LEU A 16 -2.98 0.54 15.24
CA LEU A 16 -3.97 -0.19 14.45
C LEU A 16 -4.08 -1.66 14.86
N ARG A 17 -3.34 -2.14 15.87
CA ARG A 17 -3.37 -3.53 16.35
C ARG A 17 -3.16 -4.56 15.23
N PHE A 18 -2.21 -4.28 14.33
CA PHE A 18 -1.88 -5.11 13.16
C PHE A 18 -3.08 -5.37 12.22
N LEU A 19 -4.05 -4.45 12.17
CA LEU A 19 -5.27 -4.59 11.38
C LEU A 19 -5.03 -4.85 9.88
N PRO A 20 -4.10 -4.16 9.18
CA PRO A 20 -3.79 -4.47 7.78
C PRO A 20 -3.27 -5.89 7.58
N LEU A 21 -2.42 -6.37 8.51
CA LEU A 21 -1.85 -7.72 8.47
C LEU A 21 -2.92 -8.79 8.70
N ARG A 22 -3.80 -8.57 9.68
CA ARG A 22 -4.89 -9.51 10.02
C ARG A 22 -5.95 -9.60 8.92
N ASN A 23 -6.23 -8.48 8.26
CA ASN A 23 -7.27 -8.39 7.24
C ASN A 23 -6.75 -8.62 5.82
N LEU A 24 -5.47 -8.94 5.64
CA LEU A 24 -4.85 -9.13 4.33
C LEU A 24 -5.61 -10.16 3.48
N PHE A 25 -5.89 -11.34 4.03
CA PHE A 25 -6.64 -12.39 3.34
C PHE A 25 -8.09 -12.00 3.02
N TYR A 26 -8.72 -11.26 3.93
CA TYR A 26 -10.06 -10.74 3.72
C TYR A 26 -10.09 -9.71 2.57
N ALA A 27 -9.10 -8.81 2.53
CA ALA A 27 -8.93 -7.84 1.45
C ALA A 27 -8.72 -8.54 0.09
N PHE A 28 -7.89 -9.60 0.03
CA PHE A 28 -7.76 -10.40 -1.18
C PHE A 28 -9.07 -11.07 -1.62
N SER A 29 -9.87 -11.56 -0.68
CA SER A 29 -11.20 -12.13 -0.98
C SER A 29 -12.14 -11.08 -1.58
N LEU A 30 -12.09 -9.83 -1.10
CA LEU A 30 -12.90 -8.72 -1.61
C LEU A 30 -12.56 -8.36 -3.06
N LEU A 31 -11.28 -8.37 -3.43
CA LEU A 31 -10.84 -8.11 -4.82
C LEU A 31 -11.45 -9.10 -5.81
N TRP A 32 -11.61 -10.37 -5.41
CA TRP A 32 -12.16 -11.40 -6.28
C TRP A 32 -13.70 -11.37 -6.32
N LYS A 33 -14.36 -11.07 -5.19
CA LYS A 33 -15.82 -11.05 -5.07
C LYS A 33 -16.47 -9.82 -5.70
N ASN A 34 -15.83 -8.66 -5.66
CA ASN A 34 -16.42 -7.40 -6.13
C ASN A 34 -16.27 -7.10 -7.63
N ARG A 35 -15.85 -8.07 -8.46
CA ARG A 35 -15.85 -7.88 -9.93
C ARG A 35 -17.24 -7.61 -10.53
N LYS A 36 -18.32 -7.88 -9.79
CA LYS A 36 -19.72 -7.78 -10.25
C LYS A 36 -20.55 -6.67 -9.59
N SER A 37 -20.00 -5.90 -8.65
CA SER A 37 -20.76 -4.88 -7.92
C SER A 37 -20.76 -3.55 -8.67
N LYS A 38 -21.88 -3.22 -9.35
CA LYS A 38 -22.24 -1.85 -9.76
C LYS A 38 -22.60 -1.03 -8.50
N LYS A 39 -21.61 -0.48 -7.79
CA LYS A 39 -21.83 0.55 -6.77
C LYS A 39 -20.88 1.72 -7.00
N GLU A 40 -21.34 2.92 -6.64
CA GLU A 40 -20.70 4.23 -6.84
C GLU A 40 -19.19 4.21 -6.59
N GLY A 41 -18.45 4.33 -7.69
CA GLY A 41 -17.00 4.41 -7.76
C GLY A 41 -16.57 4.31 -9.22
N ASP A 42 -15.68 5.20 -9.67
CA ASP A 42 -15.32 5.34 -11.09
C ASP A 42 -14.67 4.09 -11.69
N ILE A 43 -14.04 3.26 -10.85
CA ILE A 43 -13.30 2.06 -11.25
C ILE A 43 -13.50 0.89 -10.28
N SER A 44 -13.35 -0.34 -10.79
CA SER A 44 -13.44 -1.53 -9.94
C SER A 44 -12.30 -1.58 -8.92
N PRO A 45 -12.49 -2.19 -7.72
CA PRO A 45 -11.42 -2.32 -6.73
C PRO A 45 -10.16 -3.03 -7.25
N PHE A 46 -10.34 -3.96 -8.20
CA PHE A 46 -9.23 -4.62 -8.87
C PHE A 46 -8.48 -3.67 -9.81
N SER A 47 -9.21 -2.88 -10.61
CA SER A 47 -8.61 -1.86 -11.49
C SER A 47 -7.84 -0.82 -10.69
N ALA A 48 -8.39 -0.32 -9.58
CA ALA A 48 -7.72 0.62 -8.69
C ALA A 48 -6.39 0.05 -8.13
N LEU A 49 -6.42 -1.21 -7.69
CA LEU A 49 -5.22 -1.90 -7.24
C LEU A 49 -4.17 -2.03 -8.35
N MET A 50 -4.59 -2.42 -9.56
CA MET A 50 -3.68 -2.56 -10.70
C MET A 50 -3.04 -1.22 -11.08
N THR A 51 -3.80 -0.12 -11.07
CA THR A 51 -3.28 1.23 -11.30
C THR A 51 -2.24 1.61 -10.26
N ALA A 52 -2.52 1.39 -8.97
CA ALA A 52 -1.57 1.65 -7.89
C ALA A 52 -0.30 0.76 -8.03
N MET A 53 -0.48 -0.53 -8.35
CA MET A 53 0.64 -1.45 -8.55
C MET A 53 1.51 -1.03 -9.73
N ALA A 54 0.91 -0.66 -10.86
CA ALA A 54 1.64 -0.21 -12.05
C ALA A 54 2.49 1.03 -11.77
N ALA A 55 2.03 1.94 -10.91
CA ALA A 55 2.82 3.10 -10.49
C ALA A 55 4.01 2.73 -9.58
N THR A 56 3.91 1.64 -8.82
CA THR A 56 4.94 1.24 -7.83
C THR A 56 5.89 0.15 -8.30
N VAL A 57 5.51 -0.67 -9.28
CA VAL A 57 6.31 -1.80 -9.79
C VAL A 57 6.96 -1.38 -11.09
N GLY A 58 8.29 -1.31 -11.10
CA GLY A 58 9.04 -1.01 -12.30
C GLY A 58 10.49 -1.48 -12.22
N THR A 59 11.28 -1.15 -13.23
CA THR A 59 12.70 -1.52 -13.35
C THR A 59 13.51 -1.08 -12.13
N GLY A 60 13.13 0.04 -11.50
CA GLY A 60 13.75 0.55 -10.27
C GLY A 60 13.66 -0.43 -9.09
N ASN A 61 12.57 -1.19 -8.95
CA ASN A 61 12.45 -2.17 -7.86
C ASN A 61 13.39 -3.36 -8.09
N ILE A 62 13.55 -3.79 -9.35
CA ILE A 62 14.43 -4.91 -9.71
C ILE A 62 15.90 -4.51 -9.52
N ALA A 63 16.30 -3.38 -10.10
CA ALA A 63 17.67 -2.87 -9.98
C ALA A 63 18.01 -2.50 -8.52
N GLY A 64 17.04 -1.94 -7.79
CA GLY A 64 17.20 -1.57 -6.38
C GLY A 64 17.41 -2.78 -5.48
N VAL A 65 16.66 -3.87 -5.68
CA VAL A 65 16.88 -5.13 -4.96
C VAL A 65 18.25 -5.70 -5.29
N ALA A 66 18.65 -5.72 -6.57
CA ALA A 66 19.97 -6.21 -6.99
C ALA A 66 21.12 -5.41 -6.36
N ALA A 67 21.02 -4.07 -6.35
CA ALA A 67 22.00 -3.20 -5.72
C ALA A 67 22.05 -3.39 -4.19
N ALA A 68 20.89 -3.49 -3.53
CA ALA A 68 20.81 -3.72 -2.09
C ALA A 68 21.42 -5.07 -1.68
N LEU A 69 21.25 -6.11 -2.51
CA LEU A 69 21.89 -7.41 -2.34
C LEU A 69 23.39 -7.36 -2.55
N PHE A 70 23.84 -6.67 -3.60
CA PHE A 70 25.27 -6.56 -3.92
C PHE A 70 26.03 -5.78 -2.84
N ILE A 71 25.45 -4.68 -2.35
CA ILE A 71 26.10 -3.79 -1.38
C ILE A 71 25.89 -4.27 0.06
N GLY A 72 24.65 -4.65 0.40
CA GLY A 72 24.23 -4.99 1.77
C GLY A 72 24.28 -6.49 2.09
N GLY A 73 24.60 -7.33 1.11
CA GLY A 73 24.60 -8.79 1.25
C GLY A 73 23.19 -9.39 1.35
N PRO A 74 23.08 -10.71 1.56
CA PRO A 74 21.80 -11.43 1.56
C PRO A 74 20.85 -10.99 2.69
N GLY A 75 21.39 -10.43 3.78
CA GLY A 75 20.60 -9.90 4.89
C GLY A 75 19.71 -8.71 4.52
N ALA A 76 19.97 -8.04 3.39
CA ALA A 76 19.14 -6.94 2.92
C ALA A 76 17.69 -7.38 2.66
N ILE A 77 17.46 -8.59 2.15
CA ILE A 77 16.11 -9.10 1.86
C ILE A 77 15.25 -9.16 3.12
N PHE A 78 15.83 -9.65 4.23
CA PHE A 78 15.13 -9.71 5.51
C PHE A 78 14.64 -8.33 5.93
N TRP A 79 15.51 -7.32 5.86
CA TRP A 79 15.14 -5.95 6.19
C TRP A 79 14.10 -5.36 5.23
N MET A 80 14.18 -5.67 3.93
CA MET A 80 13.16 -5.25 2.97
C MET A 80 11.78 -5.79 3.35
N TRP A 81 11.66 -7.06 3.75
CA TRP A 81 10.38 -7.60 4.22
C TRP A 81 9.88 -6.94 5.50
N ILE A 82 10.76 -6.69 6.48
CA ILE A 82 10.38 -5.97 7.70
C ILE A 82 9.87 -4.57 7.37
N THR A 83 10.56 -3.84 6.48
CA THR A 83 10.12 -2.51 6.06
C THR A 83 8.79 -2.55 5.32
N ALA A 84 8.52 -3.60 4.53
CA ALA A 84 7.23 -3.77 3.85
C ALA A 84 6.09 -4.06 4.83
N LEU A 85 6.32 -4.90 5.85
CA LEU A 85 5.33 -5.17 6.90
C LEU A 85 4.96 -3.91 7.67
N VAL A 86 5.96 -3.13 8.06
CA VAL A 86 5.81 -1.85 8.75
C VAL A 86 5.13 -0.81 7.84
N GLY A 87 5.53 -0.75 6.57
CA GLY A 87 4.99 0.16 5.57
C GLY A 87 3.52 -0.11 5.22
N MET A 88 3.03 -1.33 5.41
CA MET A 88 1.63 -1.68 5.16
C MET A 88 0.66 -0.85 6.02
N ALA A 89 1.00 -0.59 7.29
CA ALA A 89 0.19 0.24 8.17
C ALA A 89 0.17 1.71 7.76
N THR A 90 1.30 2.23 7.31
CA THR A 90 1.41 3.59 6.77
C THR A 90 0.56 3.72 5.50
N LYS A 91 0.75 2.82 4.52
CA LYS A 91 -0.02 2.84 3.27
C LYS A 91 -1.53 2.67 3.48
N TYR A 92 -1.93 1.82 4.42
CA TYR A 92 -3.33 1.69 4.81
C TYR A 92 -3.88 3.01 5.36
N SER A 93 -3.13 3.66 6.26
CA SER A 93 -3.54 4.93 6.85
C SER A 93 -3.65 6.04 5.80
N GLU A 94 -2.71 6.10 4.85
CA GLU A 94 -2.76 7.01 3.70
C GLU A 94 -4.04 6.79 2.88
N ALA A 95 -4.34 5.54 2.52
CA ALA A 95 -5.54 5.24 1.73
C ALA A 95 -6.85 5.58 2.48
N VAL A 96 -6.91 5.36 3.79
CA VAL A 96 -8.08 5.74 4.60
C VAL A 96 -8.22 7.25 4.70
N LEU A 97 -7.12 7.98 4.84
CA LEU A 97 -7.13 9.44 4.89
C LEU A 97 -7.51 10.03 3.53
N ALA A 98 -7.01 9.48 2.43
CA ALA A 98 -7.41 9.84 1.07
C ALA A 98 -8.93 9.70 0.88
N VAL A 99 -9.52 8.58 1.31
CA VAL A 99 -10.99 8.40 1.22
C VAL A 99 -11.76 9.37 2.14
N LYS A 100 -11.20 9.72 3.30
CA LYS A 100 -11.84 10.63 4.25
C LYS A 100 -11.80 12.09 3.79
N TYR A 101 -10.71 12.51 3.16
CA TYR A 101 -10.45 13.90 2.77
C TYR A 101 -10.53 14.13 1.26
N ARG A 102 -10.92 13.13 0.46
CA ARG A 102 -11.15 13.34 -0.98
C ARG A 102 -12.19 14.43 -1.20
N GLU A 103 -11.88 15.32 -2.12
CA GLU A 103 -12.77 16.37 -2.60
C GLU A 103 -13.32 15.97 -3.97
N VAL A 104 -14.37 16.66 -4.40
CA VAL A 104 -14.92 16.53 -5.76
C VAL A 104 -14.49 17.77 -6.50
N ASP A 105 -13.77 17.59 -7.60
CA ASP A 105 -13.39 18.71 -8.46
C ASP A 105 -14.58 19.25 -9.28
N ASP A 106 -14.35 20.34 -10.01
CA ASP A 106 -15.36 20.99 -10.83
C ASP A 106 -15.88 20.09 -11.99
N GLU A 107 -15.13 19.03 -12.33
CA GLU A 107 -15.50 18.03 -13.35
C GLU A 107 -16.26 16.84 -12.76
N GLY A 108 -16.51 16.83 -11.44
CA GLY A 108 -17.23 15.76 -10.74
C GLY A 108 -16.35 14.56 -10.39
N CYS A 109 -15.03 14.64 -10.56
CA CYS A 109 -14.08 13.58 -10.25
C CYS A 109 -13.61 13.64 -8.79
N HIS A 110 -13.38 12.47 -8.19
CA HIS A 110 -12.83 12.38 -6.85
C HIS A 110 -11.30 12.56 -6.85
N VAL A 111 -10.81 13.57 -6.13
CA VAL A 111 -9.37 13.89 -5.98
C VAL A 111 -8.95 13.79 -4.52
N GLY A 112 -7.93 12.96 -4.22
CA GLY A 112 -7.40 12.74 -2.85
C GLY A 112 -6.52 11.50 -2.70
#